data_AF-A0A7D7VNJ1-F1
#
_entry.id   AF-A0A7D7VNJ1-F1
#
_cell.length_a   1.000
_cell.length_b   1.000
_cell.length_c   1.000
_cell.angle_alpha   90.00
_cell.angle_beta   90.00
_cell.angle_gamma   90.00
#
_symmetry.space_group_name_H-M   'P 1'
#
loop_
_entity.id
_entity.type
_entity.pdbx_description
1 polymer ?
#
loop_
_entity_poly.entity_id
_entity_poly.type
_entity_poly.pdbx_seq_one_letter_code
_entity_poly.pdbx_strand_id
1 'polypeptide(L)'
;MDLMFDYLKNEIKEIISIKCIKQDINKLTIKSNYYYFNLKKQESNYIFSYNWNFGILGKFIFNKKFNNMLEILKIIKDYSDENNIILSTIYKSKK
;
A
#
# COMPACT_ATOMS: atom_id res chain seq x y z
N MET A 1 -5.30 18.22 -3.28
CA MET A 1 -4.55 16.96 -3.11
C MET A 1 -5.24 16.18 -1.99
N ASP A 2 -5.23 14.84 -2.00
CA ASP A 2 -6.02 14.05 -1.04
C ASP A 2 -5.25 13.81 0.27
N LEU A 3 -5.87 14.14 1.41
CA LEU A 3 -5.21 14.10 2.73
C LEU A 3 -4.72 12.70 3.12
N MET A 4 -5.48 11.65 2.79
CA MET A 4 -5.06 10.27 3.05
C MET A 4 -3.82 9.94 2.22
N PHE A 5 -3.79 10.32 0.94
CA PHE A 5 -2.62 10.02 0.10
C PHE A 5 -1.37 10.78 0.54
N ASP A 6 -1.52 12.02 0.97
CA ASP A 6 -0.40 12.84 1.45
C ASP A 6 0.17 12.29 2.75
N TYR A 7 -0.70 11.91 3.70
CA TYR A 7 -0.30 11.24 4.94
C TYR A 7 0.41 9.92 4.65
N LEU A 8 -0.22 9.02 3.89
CA LEU A 8 0.35 7.70 3.60
C LEU A 8 1.68 7.80 2.86
N LYS A 9 1.83 8.73 1.92
CA LYS A 9 3.10 8.96 1.24
C LYS A 9 4.21 9.39 2.20
N ASN A 10 3.89 10.23 3.19
CA ASN A 10 4.85 10.69 4.18
C ASN A 10 5.23 9.62 5.20
N GLU A 11 4.31 8.76 5.63
CA GLU A 11 4.65 7.65 6.53
C GLU A 11 5.44 6.56 5.79
N ILE A 12 5.01 6.22 4.56
CA ILE A 12 5.55 5.07 3.84
C ILE A 12 6.93 5.36 3.24
N LYS A 13 7.28 6.61 2.95
CA LYS A 13 8.64 6.97 2.47
C LYS A 13 9.73 6.68 3.51
N GLU A 14 9.39 6.60 4.81
CA GLU A 14 10.33 6.23 5.88
C GLU A 14 10.60 4.71 5.86
N ILE A 15 9.64 3.92 5.38
CA ILE A 15 9.73 2.46 5.29
C ILE A 15 10.41 2.02 3.99
N ILE A 16 10.14 2.73 2.89
CA ILE A 16 10.63 2.40 1.55
C ILE A 16 11.03 3.62 0.73
N SER A 17 11.91 3.38 -0.25
CA SER A 17 12.35 4.42 -1.18
C SER A 17 11.17 5.09 -1.90
N ILE A 18 11.22 6.43 -1.99
CA ILE A 18 10.19 7.26 -2.63
C ILE A 18 9.90 6.87 -4.09
N LYS A 19 10.87 6.29 -4.80
CA LYS A 19 10.69 5.78 -6.17
C LYS A 19 9.63 4.67 -6.28
N CYS A 20 9.32 4.02 -5.17
CA CYS A 20 8.28 2.99 -5.08
C CYS A 20 6.88 3.60 -5.00
N ILE A 21 6.75 4.91 -4.74
CA ILE A 21 5.48 5.60 -4.49
C ILE A 21 5.16 6.49 -5.70
N LYS A 22 3.96 6.32 -6.26
CA LYS A 22 3.39 7.21 -7.27
C LYS A 22 2.02 7.68 -6.80
N GLN A 23 1.78 8.98 -6.87
CA GLN A 23 0.53 9.59 -6.43
C GLN A 23 -0.05 10.42 -7.57
N ASP A 24 -1.33 10.20 -7.84
CA ASP A 24 -2.18 10.98 -8.73
C ASP A 24 -3.38 11.52 -7.92
N ILE A 25 -4.25 12.35 -8.53
CA ILE A 25 -5.35 13.04 -7.84
C ILE A 25 -6.28 12.09 -7.05
N ASN A 26 -6.56 10.90 -7.60
CA ASN A 26 -7.50 9.94 -7.04
C ASN A 26 -6.86 8.58 -6.72
N LYS A 27 -5.52 8.50 -6.70
CA LYS A 27 -4.82 7.22 -6.60
C LYS A 27 -3.44 7.35 -5.97
N LEU A 28 -3.14 6.45 -5.04
CA LEU A 28 -1.81 6.19 -4.52
C LEU A 28 -1.37 4.77 -4.89
N THR A 29 -0.24 4.66 -5.58
CA THR A 29 0.37 3.38 -5.96
C THR A 29 1.68 3.21 -5.21
N ILE A 30 1.86 2.06 -4.58
CA ILE A 30 3.10 1.68 -3.93
C ILE A 30 3.55 0.37 -4.55
N LYS A 31 4.66 0.37 -5.28
CA LYS A 31 5.14 -0.80 -6.00
C LYS A 31 6.61 -1.04 -5.78
N SER A 32 6.94 -2.31 -5.60
CA SER A 32 8.30 -2.82 -5.63
C SER A 32 8.34 -4.08 -6.49
N ASN A 33 9.49 -4.75 -6.56
CA ASN A 33 9.59 -6.06 -7.20
C ASN A 33 8.77 -7.14 -6.46
N TYR A 34 8.45 -6.91 -5.18
CA TYR A 34 7.86 -7.92 -4.27
C TYR A 34 6.37 -7.71 -4.02
N TYR A 35 5.86 -6.49 -4.15
CA TYR A 35 4.46 -6.19 -3.89
C TYR A 35 3.98 -5.03 -4.72
N TYR A 36 2.67 -5.02 -4.94
CA TYR A 36 1.95 -3.94 -5.56
C TYR A 36 0.75 -3.58 -4.72
N PHE A 37 0.69 -2.33 -4.28
CA PHE A 37 -0.43 -1.73 -3.58
C PHE A 37 -1.00 -0.59 -4.39
N ASN A 38 -2.32 -0.52 -4.44
CA ASN A 38 -3.05 0.48 -5.16
C ASN A 38 -4.26 0.90 -4.33
N LEU A 39 -4.20 2.10 -3.81
CA LEU A 39 -5.30 2.76 -3.13
C LEU A 39 -5.94 3.75 -4.12
N LYS A 40 -7.23 3.57 -4.41
CA LYS A 40 -8.00 4.43 -5.31
C LYS A 40 -9.16 5.05 -4.56
N LYS A 41 -9.32 6.36 -4.63
CA LYS A 41 -10.50 7.06 -4.11
C LYS A 41 -11.64 6.95 -5.11
N GLN A 42 -12.83 6.63 -4.61
CA GLN A 42 -14.09 6.63 -5.35
C GLN A 42 -15.15 7.31 -4.49
N GLU A 43 -15.49 8.54 -4.84
CA GLU A 43 -16.48 9.34 -4.10
C GLU A 43 -16.13 9.43 -2.61
N SER A 44 -16.91 8.77 -1.74
CA SER A 44 -16.74 8.73 -0.29
C SER A 44 -15.86 7.57 0.21
N ASN A 45 -15.45 6.64 -0.66
CA ASN A 45 -14.82 5.39 -0.28
C ASN A 45 -13.43 5.24 -0.89
N TYR A 46 -12.63 4.35 -0.32
CA TYR A 46 -11.35 3.95 -0.87
C TYR A 46 -11.34 2.47 -1.20
N ILE A 47 -10.82 2.14 -2.38
CA ILE A 47 -10.56 0.77 -2.80
C ILE A 47 -9.07 0.52 -2.69
N PHE A 48 -8.70 -0.37 -1.79
CA PHE A 48 -7.34 -0.83 -1.58
C PHE A 48 -7.13 -2.20 -2.24
N SER A 49 -6.46 -2.20 -3.39
CA SER A 49 -6.05 -3.42 -4.08
C SER A 49 -4.60 -3.73 -3.78
N TYR A 50 -4.30 -4.98 -3.42
CA TYR A 50 -2.92 -5.40 -3.19
C TYR A 50 -2.61 -6.79 -3.75
N ASN A 51 -1.37 -6.99 -4.17
CA ASN A 51 -0.81 -8.30 -4.49
C ASN A 51 0.61 -8.44 -3.98
N TRP A 52 1.04 -9.70 -3.91
CA TRP A 52 2.39 -10.08 -3.53
C TRP A 52 3.01 -10.97 -4.61
N ASN A 53 4.28 -10.73 -4.90
CA ASN A 53 5.09 -11.50 -5.81
C ASN A 53 6.12 -12.31 -5.02
N PHE A 54 5.80 -13.58 -4.78
CA PHE A 54 6.82 -14.55 -4.35
C PHE A 54 7.66 -14.96 -5.56
N GLY A 55 8.87 -14.43 -5.67
CA GLY A 55 9.90 -15.02 -6.55
C GLY A 55 10.54 -16.24 -5.88
N ILE A 56 11.09 -17.17 -6.68
CA ILE A 56 11.80 -18.39 -6.21
C ILE A 56 12.98 -18.06 -5.26
N LEU A 57 13.58 -16.88 -5.37
CA LEU A 57 14.62 -16.37 -4.46
C LEU A 57 14.08 -15.90 -3.09
N GLY A 58 12.77 -16.04 -2.86
CA GLY A 58 11.99 -15.43 -1.79
C GLY A 58 12.19 -15.99 -0.39
N LYS A 59 13.22 -16.79 -0.11
CA LYS A 59 13.48 -17.34 1.24
C LYS A 59 14.42 -16.49 2.08
N PHE A 60 15.36 -15.76 1.47
CA PHE A 60 16.43 -15.03 2.19
C PHE A 60 16.16 -13.53 2.40
N ILE A 61 15.40 -12.88 1.51
CA ILE A 61 15.03 -11.45 1.60
C ILE A 61 13.60 -11.29 2.15
N PHE A 62 12.98 -12.40 2.55
CA PHE A 62 11.57 -12.50 2.94
C PHE A 62 11.26 -11.57 4.11
N ASN A 63 11.99 -11.67 5.22
CA ASN A 63 11.55 -11.09 6.48
C ASN A 63 11.46 -9.56 6.42
N LYS A 64 12.50 -8.85 5.94
CA LYS A 64 12.44 -7.38 5.88
C LYS A 64 11.37 -6.88 4.92
N LYS A 65 11.27 -7.47 3.72
CA LYS A 65 10.28 -7.00 2.72
C LYS A 65 8.85 -7.35 3.10
N PHE A 66 8.66 -8.51 3.73
CA PHE A 66 7.39 -8.93 4.31
C PHE A 66 6.99 -8.04 5.50
N ASN A 67 7.93 -7.71 6.39
CA ASN A 67 7.66 -6.80 7.50
C ASN A 67 7.27 -5.39 7.01
N ASN A 68 8.03 -4.81 6.07
CA ASN A 68 7.67 -3.52 5.48
C ASN A 68 6.27 -3.57 4.82
N MET A 69 5.91 -4.69 4.20
CA MET A 69 4.60 -4.88 3.60
C MET A 69 3.51 -4.91 4.67
N LEU A 70 3.69 -5.68 5.74
CA LEU A 70 2.75 -5.73 6.87
C LEU A 70 2.60 -4.37 7.54
N GLU A 71 3.70 -3.63 7.68
CA GLU A 71 3.73 -2.29 8.26
C GLU A 71 2.95 -1.29 7.40
N ILE A 72 3.14 -1.30 6.07
CA ILE A 72 2.36 -0.47 5.16
C ILE A 72 0.86 -0.84 5.21
N LEU A 73 0.53 -2.14 5.22
CA LEU A 73 -0.86 -2.59 5.36
C LEU A 73 -1.49 -2.10 6.66
N LYS A 74 -0.72 -2.16 7.75
CA LYS A 74 -1.13 -1.67 9.06
C LYS A 74 -1.38 -0.17 9.03
N ILE A 75 -0.44 0.64 8.52
CA ILE A 75 -0.60 2.11 8.41
C ILE A 75 -1.87 2.49 7.62
N ILE A 76 -2.13 1.81 6.49
CA ILE A 76 -3.32 2.08 5.68
C ILE A 76 -4.60 1.74 6.45
N LYS A 77 -4.61 0.62 7.19
CA LYS A 77 -5.75 0.18 7.97
C LYS A 77 -6.00 1.10 9.17
N ASP A 78 -4.96 1.35 9.97
CA ASP A 78 -5.03 2.19 11.17
C ASP A 78 -5.51 3.60 10.82
N TYR A 79 -4.96 4.22 9.78
CA TYR A 79 -5.43 5.53 9.32
C TYR A 79 -6.90 5.51 8.89
N SER A 80 -7.32 4.43 8.21
CA SER A 80 -8.71 4.32 7.77
C SER A 80 -9.66 4.16 8.95
N ASP A 81 -9.31 3.32 9.91
CA ASP A 81 -10.11 3.06 11.11
C ASP A 81 -10.20 4.33 11.99
N GLU A 82 -9.08 5.01 12.23
CA GLU A 82 -9.03 6.25 13.04
C GLU A 82 -9.83 7.40 12.42
N ASN A 83 -9.91 7.47 11.09
CA ASN A 83 -10.61 8.54 10.37
C ASN A 83 -12.01 8.11 9.88
N ASN A 84 -12.52 6.95 10.32
CA ASN A 84 -13.80 6.39 9.90
C ASN A 84 -13.96 6.30 8.36
N ILE A 85 -12.87 5.98 7.67
CA ILE A 85 -12.82 5.85 6.22
C ILE A 85 -13.28 4.46 5.81
N ILE A 86 -14.26 4.40 4.91
CA ILE A 86 -14.71 3.15 4.31
C ILE A 86 -13.65 2.63 3.33
N LEU A 87 -12.91 1.60 3.77
CA LEU A 87 -11.84 0.95 3.01
C LEU A 87 -12.27 -0.44 2.51
N SER A 88 -12.53 -0.55 1.22
CA SER A 88 -12.77 -1.84 0.56
C SER A 88 -11.44 -2.48 0.17
N THR A 89 -11.13 -3.66 0.70
CA THR A 89 -9.87 -4.37 0.43
C THR A 89 -10.05 -5.47 -0.61
N ILE A 90 -9.14 -5.54 -1.59
CA ILE A 90 -9.14 -6.53 -2.67
C ILE A 90 -7.75 -7.16 -2.75
N TYR A 91 -7.64 -8.42 -2.36
CA TYR A 91 -6.44 -9.21 -2.62
C TYR A 91 -6.47 -9.74 -4.06
N LYS A 92 -5.42 -9.45 -4.82
CA LYS A 92 -5.23 -10.00 -6.18
C LYS A 92 -4.18 -11.10 -6.10
N SER A 93 -4.58 -12.37 -6.19
CA SER A 93 -3.62 -13.43 -6.46
C SER A 93 -3.11 -13.29 -7.90
N LYS A 94 -1.80 -13.48 -8.11
CA LYS A 94 -1.30 -13.74 -9.46
C LYS A 94 -1.78 -15.13 -9.87
N LYS A 95 -2.50 -15.23 -10.98
CA LYS A 95 -2.63 -16.49 -11.73
C LYS A 95 -1.27 -16.88 -12.31
#